data_AF-A0A401U2Y6-F1
#
_entry.id   AF-A0A401U2Y6-F1
#
_cell.length_a   1.000
_cell.length_b   1.000
_cell.length_c   1.000
_cell.angle_alpha   90.00
_cell.angle_beta   90.00
_cell.angle_gamma   90.00
#
_symmetry.space_group_name_H-M   'P 1'
#
loop_
_entity.id
_entity.type
_entity.pdbx_description
1 polymer ?
#
loop_
_entity_poly.entity_id
_entity_poly.type
_entity_poly.pdbx_seq_one_letter_code
_entity_poly.pdbx_strand_id
1 'polypeptide(L)'
;MAAVVAVVKHARLPFDAVLTAELAHSYKPSPAVYQLAVDYLGYPADKILMVACHKYDLKAARAFGMRTAFVARPLEFGPAAKVDVAPEPWFDLHVDSFTQLADALMPA
;
A
#
# COMPACT_ATOMS: atom_id res chain seq x y z
N MET A 1 -17.30 -4.53 2.95
CA MET A 1 -17.03 -4.09 1.55
C MET A 1 -17.75 -2.81 1.10
N ALA A 2 -19.04 -2.60 1.42
CA ALA A 2 -19.81 -1.47 0.88
C ALA A 2 -19.14 -0.09 1.08
N ALA A 3 -18.51 0.15 2.24
CA ALA A 3 -17.84 1.41 2.55
C ALA A 3 -16.65 1.69 1.60
N VAL A 4 -15.76 0.71 1.39
CA VAL A 4 -14.60 0.87 0.50
C VAL A 4 -15.06 1.08 -0.94
N VAL A 5 -16.07 0.34 -1.40
CA VAL A 5 -16.64 0.52 -2.75
C VAL A 5 -17.24 1.92 -2.91
N ALA A 6 -17.90 2.46 -1.88
CA ALA A 6 -18.43 3.82 -1.92
C ALA A 6 -17.31 4.87 -2.04
N VAL A 7 -16.21 4.73 -1.28
CA VAL A 7 -15.03 5.61 -1.37
C VAL A 7 -14.44 5.58 -2.77
N VAL A 8 -14.20 4.38 -3.32
CA VAL A 8 -13.63 4.19 -4.67
C VAL A 8 -14.48 4.89 -5.73
N LYS A 9 -15.81 4.67 -5.69
CA LYS A 9 -16.74 5.28 -6.65
C LYS A 9 -16.82 6.80 -6.49
N HIS A 10 -16.93 7.28 -5.26
CA HIS A 10 -17.02 8.72 -4.98
C HIS A 10 -15.77 9.47 -5.45
N ALA A 11 -14.59 8.94 -5.15
CA ALA A 11 -13.32 9.53 -5.53
C ALA A 11 -12.90 9.21 -6.98
N ARG A 12 -13.67 8.40 -7.71
CA ARG A 12 -13.39 7.95 -9.09
C ARG A 12 -11.99 7.32 -9.22
N LEU A 13 -11.61 6.50 -8.24
CA LEU A 13 -10.31 5.83 -8.24
C LEU A 13 -10.31 4.70 -9.29
N PRO A 14 -9.35 4.68 -10.23
CA PRO A 14 -9.33 3.75 -11.35
C PRO A 14 -8.70 2.40 -10.96
N PHE A 15 -9.20 1.76 -9.91
CA PHE A 15 -8.68 0.46 -9.48
C PHE A 15 -9.19 -0.68 -10.36
N ASP A 16 -8.30 -1.57 -10.77
CA ASP A 16 -8.65 -2.80 -11.49
C ASP A 16 -9.38 -3.81 -10.58
N ALA A 17 -9.02 -3.83 -9.29
CA ALA A 17 -9.63 -4.71 -8.29
C ALA A 17 -9.68 -4.03 -6.92
N VAL A 18 -10.68 -4.41 -6.10
CA VAL A 18 -10.84 -3.94 -4.72
C VAL A 18 -10.83 -5.14 -3.77
N LEU A 19 -9.69 -5.37 -3.13
CA LEU A 19 -9.47 -6.44 -2.15
C LEU A 19 -9.50 -5.83 -0.74
N THR A 20 -10.35 -6.36 0.14
CA THR A 20 -10.58 -5.77 1.47
C THR A 20 -10.33 -6.76 2.60
N ALA A 21 -10.19 -6.23 3.82
CA ALA A 21 -10.03 -7.03 5.04
C ALA A 21 -11.20 -8.02 5.26
N GLU A 22 -12.42 -7.64 4.86
CA GLU A 22 -13.57 -8.53 4.94
C GLU A 22 -13.47 -9.72 3.99
N LEU A 23 -12.88 -9.57 2.79
CA LEU A 23 -12.60 -10.69 1.89
C LEU A 23 -11.50 -11.60 2.45
N ALA A 24 -10.51 -11.02 3.14
CA ALA A 24 -9.45 -11.78 3.79
C ALA A 24 -9.89 -12.43 5.12
N HIS A 25 -11.09 -12.12 5.61
CA HIS A 25 -11.56 -12.43 6.96
C HIS A 25 -10.53 -12.08 8.05
N SER A 26 -9.72 -11.04 7.82
CA SER A 26 -8.58 -10.68 8.64
C SER A 26 -8.16 -9.23 8.37
N TYR A 27 -7.49 -8.61 9.34
CA TYR A 27 -6.96 -7.26 9.20
C TYR A 27 -5.44 -7.26 9.15
N LYS A 28 -4.88 -6.25 8.50
CA LYS A 28 -3.44 -5.98 8.58
C LYS A 28 -3.04 -5.78 10.05
N PRO A 29 -1.87 -6.27 10.48
CA PRO A 29 -0.76 -6.79 9.67
C PRO A 29 -0.80 -8.32 9.43
N SER A 30 -1.96 -8.98 9.54
CA SER A 30 -2.06 -10.42 9.31
C SER A 30 -1.57 -10.85 7.92
N PRO A 31 -0.76 -11.94 7.81
CA PRO A 31 -0.28 -12.45 6.52
C PRO A 31 -1.41 -12.81 5.55
N ALA A 32 -2.60 -13.18 6.06
CA ALA A 32 -3.76 -13.52 5.26
C ALA A 32 -4.22 -12.40 4.31
N VAL A 33 -4.00 -11.13 4.69
CA VAL A 33 -4.35 -9.99 3.83
C VAL A 33 -3.42 -9.91 2.61
N TYR A 34 -2.12 -10.16 2.81
CA TYR A 34 -1.13 -10.14 1.73
C TYR A 34 -1.24 -11.40 0.84
N GLN A 35 -1.58 -12.56 1.44
CA GLN A 35 -1.87 -13.79 0.70
C GLN A 35 -3.07 -13.63 -0.24
N LEU A 36 -4.15 -12.97 0.21
CA LEU A 36 -5.31 -12.68 -0.66
C LEU A 36 -4.90 -11.93 -1.94
N ALA A 37 -3.96 -10.99 -1.84
CA ALA A 37 -3.45 -10.26 -2.99
C ALA A 37 -2.63 -11.18 -3.94
N VAL A 38 -1.79 -12.06 -3.40
CA VAL A 38 -1.07 -13.08 -4.19
C VAL A 38 -2.04 -13.98 -4.94
N ASP A 39 -3.04 -14.51 -4.25
CA ASP A 39 -4.00 -15.45 -4.83
C ASP A 39 -4.84 -14.81 -5.93
N TYR A 40 -5.28 -13.57 -5.72
CA TYR A 40 -6.15 -12.87 -6.68
C TYR A 40 -5.38 -12.32 -7.88
N LEU A 41 -4.18 -11.79 -7.67
CA LEU A 41 -3.37 -11.22 -8.75
C LEU A 41 -2.62 -12.29 -9.56
N GLY A 42 -2.43 -13.49 -9.00
CA GLY A 42 -1.72 -14.59 -9.66
C GLY A 42 -0.21 -14.36 -9.80
N TYR A 43 0.35 -13.46 -9.00
CA TYR A 43 1.78 -13.15 -8.97
C TYR A 43 2.42 -13.59 -7.65
N PRO A 44 3.68 -14.07 -7.66
CA PRO A 44 4.41 -14.29 -6.43
C PRO A 44 4.63 -12.97 -5.67
N ALA A 45 4.76 -13.06 -4.34
CA ALA A 45 4.83 -11.87 -3.47
C ALA A 45 5.92 -10.87 -3.89
N ASP A 46 7.10 -11.35 -4.32
CA ASP A 46 8.23 -10.53 -4.74
C ASP A 46 7.99 -9.72 -6.04
N LYS A 47 6.91 -10.03 -6.76
CA LYS A 47 6.42 -9.28 -7.93
C LYS A 47 5.28 -8.31 -7.60
N ILE A 48 4.84 -8.26 -6.34
CA ILE A 48 3.80 -7.34 -5.86
C ILE A 48 4.48 -6.23 -5.05
N LEU A 49 4.14 -4.98 -5.36
CA LEU A 49 4.61 -3.79 -4.65
C LEU A 49 3.51 -3.30 -3.71
N MET A 50 3.74 -3.40 -2.41
CA MET A 50 2.88 -2.76 -1.40
C MET A 50 3.21 -1.27 -1.31
N VAL A 51 2.20 -0.42 -1.48
CA VAL A 51 2.33 1.04 -1.43
C VAL A 51 1.55 1.56 -0.22
N ALA A 52 2.22 2.25 0.72
CA ALA A 52 1.56 2.78 1.92
C ALA A 52 2.28 4.02 2.48
N CYS A 53 1.59 4.79 3.32
CA CYS A 53 2.18 5.86 4.13
C CYS A 53 2.46 5.45 5.58
N HIS A 54 2.22 4.17 5.92
CA HIS A 54 2.40 3.64 7.29
C HIS A 54 3.49 2.57 7.32
N LYS A 55 4.52 2.79 8.15
CA LYS A 55 5.68 1.88 8.26
C LYS A 55 5.30 0.48 8.73
N TYR A 56 4.32 0.34 9.62
CA TYR A 56 3.90 -0.98 10.13
C TYR A 56 3.37 -1.88 9.00
N ASP A 57 2.70 -1.28 8.02
CA ASP A 57 2.08 -2.00 6.90
C ASP A 57 3.15 -2.50 5.92
N LEU A 58 4.08 -1.61 5.55
CA LEU A 58 5.22 -1.98 4.71
C LEU A 58 6.11 -3.02 5.38
N LYS A 59 6.31 -2.94 6.69
CA LYS A 59 7.09 -3.93 7.44
C LYS A 59 6.46 -5.32 7.37
N ALA A 60 5.14 -5.40 7.50
CA ALA A 60 4.41 -6.66 7.42
C ALA A 60 4.38 -7.21 5.98
N ALA A 61 4.17 -6.36 4.97
CA ALA A 61 4.23 -6.75 3.57
C ALA A 61 5.63 -7.27 3.18
N ARG A 62 6.71 -6.59 3.62
CA ARG A 62 8.09 -7.03 3.41
C ARG A 62 8.37 -8.38 4.10
N ALA A 63 7.90 -8.56 5.34
CA ALA A 63 8.05 -9.83 6.05
C ALA A 63 7.30 -10.98 5.35
N PHE A 64 6.21 -10.69 4.66
CA PHE A 64 5.48 -11.64 3.81
C PHE A 64 6.19 -11.91 2.47
N GLY A 65 7.12 -11.06 2.05
CA GLY A 65 7.91 -11.21 0.82
C GLY A 65 7.57 -10.22 -0.30
N MET A 66 6.72 -9.22 -0.04
CA MET A 66 6.40 -8.17 -1.01
C MET A 66 7.47 -7.09 -1.09
N ARG A 67 7.54 -6.42 -2.24
CA ARG A 67 8.26 -5.15 -2.37
C ARG A 67 7.49 -4.03 -1.68
N THR A 68 8.17 -2.94 -1.36
CA THR A 68 7.63 -1.84 -0.55
C THR A 68 7.93 -0.45 -1.13
N ALA A 69 6.89 0.37 -1.26
CA ALA A 69 7.01 1.79 -1.57
C ALA A 69 6.34 2.63 -0.49
N PHE A 70 7.12 3.49 0.16
CA PHE A 70 6.58 4.48 1.09
C PHE A 70 6.21 5.75 0.34
N VAL A 71 4.97 6.22 0.52
CA VAL A 71 4.49 7.50 -0.01
C VAL A 71 4.22 8.44 1.16
N ALA A 72 5.03 9.50 1.29
CA ALA A 72 4.93 10.42 2.41
C ALA A 72 3.58 11.15 2.45
N ARG A 73 2.96 11.18 3.64
CA ARG A 73 1.71 11.92 3.92
C ARG A 73 1.88 12.77 5.19
N PRO A 74 2.68 13.86 5.15
CA PRO A 74 3.02 14.64 6.35
C PRO A 74 1.81 15.31 7.01
N LEU A 75 0.71 15.47 6.27
CA LEU A 75 -0.53 16.10 6.75
C LEU A 75 -1.66 15.10 7.02
N GLU A 76 -1.38 13.80 7.08
CA GLU A 76 -2.42 12.75 7.28
C GLU A 76 -3.30 13.04 8.50
N PHE A 77 -2.69 13.44 9.62
CA PHE A 77 -3.39 13.77 10.87
C PHE A 77 -3.54 15.29 11.08
N GLY A 78 -3.42 16.07 10.00
CA GLY A 78 -3.51 17.53 10.00
C GLY A 78 -2.21 18.25 10.36
N PRO A 79 -2.16 19.59 10.25
CA PRO A 79 -0.92 20.38 10.33
C PRO A 79 -0.22 20.38 11.69
N ALA A 80 -0.95 20.07 12.77
CA ALA A 80 -0.41 20.05 14.12
C ALA A 80 0.22 18.70 14.51
N ALA A 81 -0.03 17.64 13.73
CA ALA A 81 0.46 16.32 14.02
C ALA A 81 1.89 16.13 13.51
N LYS A 82 2.70 15.42 14.30
CA LYS A 82 4.02 14.95 13.85
C LYS A 82 3.85 13.55 13.26
N VAL A 83 3.95 13.45 11.94
CA VAL A 83 3.93 12.18 11.21
C VAL A 83 5.36 11.78 10.88
N ASP A 84 5.75 10.55 11.22
CA ASP A 84 7.05 10.00 10.84
C ASP A 84 7.05 9.63 9.35
N VAL A 85 7.62 10.53 8.55
CA VAL A 85 7.86 10.36 7.12
C VAL A 85 9.34 10.10 6.81
N ALA A 86 10.15 9.77 7.81
CA ALA A 86 11.57 9.54 7.58
C ALA A 86 11.79 8.29 6.72
N PRO A 87 12.73 8.32 5.75
CA PRO A 87 13.11 7.14 4.97
C PRO A 87 13.61 6.04 5.87
N GLU A 88 13.34 4.79 5.46
CA GLU A 88 13.92 3.60 6.04
C GLU A 88 14.78 2.89 4.99
N PRO A 89 15.94 2.31 5.36
CA PRO A 89 16.84 1.66 4.40
C PRO A 89 16.26 0.39 3.78
N TRP A 90 15.16 -0.14 4.33
CA TRP A 90 14.48 -1.34 3.85
C TRP A 90 13.29 -1.05 2.94
N PHE A 91 12.98 0.23 2.66
CA PHE A 91 12.06 0.56 1.58
C PHE A 91 12.72 0.31 0.23
N ASP A 92 11.99 -0.25 -0.73
CA ASP A 92 12.47 -0.30 -2.11
C ASP A 92 12.35 1.08 -2.79
N LEU A 93 11.30 1.83 -2.44
CA LEU A 93 11.06 3.20 -2.90
C LEU A 93 10.56 4.09 -1.75
N HIS A 94 11.03 5.35 -1.73
CA HIS A 94 10.50 6.40 -0.88
C HIS A 94 10.23 7.64 -1.74
N VAL A 95 8.97 8.07 -1.78
CA VAL A 95 8.50 9.16 -2.63
C VAL A 95 7.48 10.02 -1.89
N ASP A 96 7.25 11.24 -2.39
CA ASP A 96 6.31 12.20 -1.78
C ASP A 96 4.92 12.17 -2.44
N SER A 97 4.76 11.45 -3.56
CA SER A 97 3.51 11.44 -4.33
C SER A 97 3.37 10.19 -5.20
N PHE A 98 2.14 9.93 -5.67
CA PHE A 98 1.89 8.86 -6.66
C PHE A 98 2.41 9.19 -8.05
N THR A 99 2.54 10.46 -8.43
CA THR A 99 3.16 10.84 -9.72
C THR A 99 4.64 10.51 -9.71
N GLN A 100 5.35 10.85 -8.64
CA GLN A 100 6.76 10.47 -8.47
C GLN A 100 6.93 8.95 -8.38
N LEU A 101 5.99 8.24 -7.73
CA LEU A 101 6.00 6.77 -7.75
C LEU A 101 5.88 6.23 -9.18
N ALA A 102 4.96 6.77 -9.98
CA ALA A 102 4.77 6.35 -11.36
C ALA A 102 6.03 6.60 -12.19
N ASP A 103 6.65 7.77 -12.07
CA ASP A 103 7.91 8.11 -12.75
C ASP A 103 9.03 7.12 -12.37
N ALA A 104 9.12 6.73 -11.10
CA ALA A 104 10.13 5.78 -10.62
C ALA A 104 9.88 4.33 -11.08
N LEU A 105 8.66 3.98 -11.51
CA LEU A 105 8.29 2.65 -11.99
C LEU A 105 8.34 2.51 -13.52
N MET A 106 8.35 3.63 -14.24
CA MET A 106 8.44 3.61 -15.70
C MET A 106 9.83 3.11 -16.12
N PRO A 107 9.93 2.15 -17.06
CA PRO A 107 11.20 1.84 -17.67
C PRO A 107 11.74 3.05 -18.44
N ALA A 108 13.06 3.21 -18.43
CA ALA A 108 13.75 4.19 -19.29
C ALA A 108 13.53 3.89 -20.78
#